data_AF-A0A9N7NF35-F1
#
_entry.id   AF-A0A9N7NF35-F1
#
_cell.length_a   1.000
_cell.length_b   1.000
_cell.length_c   1.000
_cell.angle_alpha   90.00
_cell.angle_beta   90.00
_cell.angle_gamma   90.00
#
_symmetry.space_group_name_H-M   'P 1'
#
loop_
_entity.id
_entity.type
_entity.pdbx_description
1 polymer ?
#
loop_
_entity_poly.entity_id
_entity_poly.type
_entity_poly.pdbx_seq_one_letter_code
_entity_poly.pdbx_strand_id
1 'polypeptide(L)'
;MTCSNSQYYLSLFLLLLPSLFFTLSSSHSITLPFSAPKTPNHHLSAATKTLWQQLRHMAIARSSNISSTTPLSAFPVGTISLAFGTPQKNLLFALSGSASITSIPCGANFSCRDGCKDILTFKPELSNSSALVYCNDTLLQEIVSRDLVPVCFQECTAANDSCVAEYIDDEGSLSMSGVILSESLTLPGVKGQANNLLVGCASESDGWPQGMGIAAFRRVPSSLVSQLNVTKFSHCFVSKIYEGDRNVSDKILVGGIEVDVPTEYLKPDEDGNGGMKVEVGYTVSVMDERVFKPFVQEFEKQVGTMGGELVVPVENYIGYWNDSVICMMIWSNDSETTRDDYELGRPAIVLGQWQMQNVYVEYDLANNRHGLQPRNCSQGS
;
A
#
# COMPACT_ATOMS: atom_id res chain seq x y z
N MET A 1 -10.24 -16.63 8.93
CA MET A 1 -10.92 -15.36 8.62
C MET A 1 -12.41 -15.64 8.48
N THR A 2 -13.17 -15.64 9.57
CA THR A 2 -14.64 -15.71 9.50
C THR A 2 -15.15 -14.46 8.77
N CYS A 3 -16.18 -14.58 7.91
CA CYS A 3 -16.87 -13.37 7.43
C CYS A 3 -17.35 -12.61 8.68
N SER A 4 -17.04 -11.31 8.76
CA SER A 4 -17.23 -10.51 9.99
C SER A 4 -18.62 -10.73 10.58
N ASN A 5 -18.73 -10.82 11.91
CA ASN A 5 -19.95 -11.15 12.67
C ASN A 5 -21.12 -10.17 12.46
N SER A 6 -20.95 -9.14 11.61
CA SER A 6 -21.98 -8.18 11.22
C SER A 6 -22.68 -8.57 9.91
N GLN A 7 -23.03 -9.85 9.70
CA GLN A 7 -23.60 -10.31 8.41
C GLN A 7 -24.83 -11.21 8.52
N TYR A 8 -25.86 -10.80 7.77
CA TYR A 8 -27.05 -11.56 7.43
C TYR A 8 -26.70 -12.65 6.41
N TYR A 9 -27.19 -13.88 6.64
CA TYR A 9 -26.92 -15.04 5.78
C TYR A 9 -27.76 -15.00 4.50
N LEU A 10 -27.14 -15.20 3.33
CA LEU A 10 -27.84 -15.46 2.07
C LEU A 10 -27.62 -16.92 1.64
N SER A 11 -28.70 -17.68 1.43
CA SER A 11 -28.68 -18.97 0.73
C SER A 11 -29.24 -18.77 -0.68
N LEU A 12 -28.51 -19.16 -1.73
CA LEU A 12 -28.99 -19.07 -3.10
C LEU A 12 -28.82 -20.41 -3.85
N PHE A 13 -29.89 -20.85 -4.50
CA PHE A 13 -29.94 -22.02 -5.40
C PHE A 13 -29.60 -21.59 -6.83
N LEU A 14 -28.69 -22.32 -7.50
CA LEU A 14 -28.29 -22.10 -8.89
C LEU A 14 -29.27 -22.73 -9.90
N LEU A 15 -29.71 -21.95 -10.90
CA LEU A 15 -30.24 -22.48 -12.17
C LEU A 15 -29.63 -21.71 -13.36
N LEU A 16 -29.12 -22.47 -14.32
CA LEU A 16 -28.38 -22.04 -15.53
C LEU A 16 -29.33 -21.50 -16.62
N LEU A 17 -29.05 -20.30 -17.16
CA LEU A 17 -29.58 -19.81 -18.44
C LEU A 17 -28.49 -19.06 -19.23
N PRO A 18 -28.48 -19.13 -20.59
CA PRO A 18 -27.37 -18.69 -21.43
C PRO A 18 -27.43 -17.19 -21.76
N SER A 19 -26.27 -16.53 -21.75
CA SER A 19 -26.07 -15.10 -21.99
C SER A 19 -26.04 -14.72 -23.49
N LEU A 20 -26.76 -13.66 -23.85
CA LEU A 20 -26.62 -12.92 -25.11
C LEU A 20 -25.59 -11.80 -24.90
N PHE A 21 -24.43 -11.92 -25.56
CA PHE A 21 -23.35 -10.94 -25.50
C PHE A 21 -23.58 -9.82 -26.53
N PHE A 22 -23.59 -8.56 -26.07
CA PHE A 22 -23.27 -7.40 -26.90
C PHE A 22 -22.06 -6.70 -26.28
N THR A 23 -20.92 -6.71 -26.98
CA THR A 23 -19.69 -6.04 -26.56
C THR A 23 -19.57 -4.68 -27.24
N LEU A 24 -19.41 -3.64 -26.44
CA LEU A 24 -18.87 -2.35 -26.88
C LEU A 24 -17.85 -1.88 -25.83
N SER A 25 -16.66 -2.48 -25.86
CA SER A 25 -15.59 -2.19 -24.90
C SER A 25 -14.87 -0.90 -25.29
N SER A 26 -15.02 0.15 -24.47
CA SER A 26 -14.21 1.37 -24.56
C SER A 26 -13.36 1.51 -23.32
N SER A 27 -12.04 1.26 -23.45
CA SER A 27 -11.05 1.32 -22.38
C SER A 27 -10.70 2.76 -22.02
N HIS A 28 -11.53 3.40 -21.19
CA HIS A 28 -11.25 4.73 -20.64
C HIS A 28 -10.34 4.65 -19.41
N SER A 29 -9.37 5.56 -19.31
CA SER A 29 -8.50 5.75 -18.15
C SER A 29 -9.01 6.90 -17.27
N ILE A 30 -9.07 6.70 -15.95
CA ILE A 30 -9.40 7.75 -14.97
C ILE A 30 -8.09 8.36 -14.45
N THR A 31 -8.07 9.68 -14.27
CA THR A 31 -6.95 10.40 -13.64
C THR A 31 -7.45 11.21 -12.47
N LEU A 32 -6.87 10.98 -11.29
CA LEU A 32 -7.24 11.64 -10.05
C LEU A 32 -6.05 12.43 -9.50
N PRO A 33 -6.22 13.70 -9.08
CA PRO A 33 -5.16 14.46 -8.45
C PRO A 33 -4.85 13.89 -7.06
N PHE A 34 -3.60 14.00 -6.61
CA PHE A 34 -3.26 13.74 -5.21
C PHE A 34 -3.71 14.91 -4.33
N SER A 35 -4.25 14.58 -3.17
CA SER A 35 -4.35 15.51 -2.06
C SER A 35 -2.93 15.93 -1.62
N ALA A 36 -2.77 17.21 -1.24
CA ALA A 36 -1.53 17.68 -0.65
C ALA A 36 -1.32 16.98 0.71
N PRO A 37 -0.12 16.48 1.03
CA PRO A 37 0.16 15.91 2.34
C PRO A 37 -0.02 16.99 3.41
N LYS A 38 -0.95 16.78 4.35
CA LYS A 38 -1.10 17.66 5.51
C LYS A 38 -0.09 17.23 6.57
N THR A 39 0.80 18.15 6.94
CA THR A 39 1.77 17.93 8.03
C THR A 39 1.02 17.97 9.36
N PRO A 40 1.28 17.04 10.29
CA PRO A 40 0.73 17.11 11.65
C PRO A 40 1.04 18.46 12.30
N ASN A 41 0.19 18.90 13.21
CA ASN A 41 0.41 20.08 14.08
C ASN A 41 1.55 19.88 15.10
N HIS A 42 2.51 18.99 14.86
CA HIS A 42 3.86 19.24 15.35
C HIS A 42 4.37 20.44 14.57
N HIS A 43 4.90 21.45 15.26
CA HIS A 43 5.51 22.62 14.64
C HIS A 43 6.70 22.19 13.75
N LEU A 44 6.43 21.66 12.56
CA LEU A 44 7.39 21.58 11.49
C LEU A 44 7.72 23.03 11.19
N SER A 45 8.96 23.41 11.48
CA SER A 45 9.43 24.75 11.20
C SER A 45 9.12 25.11 9.73
N ALA A 46 8.90 26.39 9.43
CA ALA A 46 8.73 26.83 8.05
C ALA A 46 9.89 26.35 7.15
N ALA A 47 11.09 26.18 7.71
CA ALA A 47 12.24 25.59 7.04
C ALA A 47 12.01 24.14 6.60
N THR A 48 11.37 23.30 7.42
CA THR A 48 11.08 21.90 7.09
C THR A 48 10.11 21.80 5.91
N LYS A 49 9.03 22.61 5.88
CA LYS A 49 8.08 22.67 4.73
C LYS A 49 8.77 23.12 3.43
N THR A 50 9.70 24.08 3.54
CA THR A 50 10.45 24.60 2.38
C THR A 50 11.48 23.58 1.88
N LEU A 51 12.14 22.87 2.81
CA LEU A 51 13.08 21.78 2.52
C LEU A 51 12.37 20.62 1.80
N TRP A 52 11.16 20.25 2.21
CA TRP A 52 10.35 19.26 1.51
C TRP A 52 10.04 19.62 0.07
N GLN A 53 9.64 20.88 -0.16
CA GLN A 53 9.40 21.38 -1.51
C GLN A 53 10.69 21.39 -2.33
N GLN A 54 11.83 21.77 -1.72
CA GLN A 54 13.14 21.76 -2.37
C GLN A 54 13.65 20.34 -2.68
N LEU A 55 13.56 19.39 -1.74
CA LEU A 55 13.91 17.99 -1.94
C LEU A 55 13.04 17.37 -3.03
N ARG A 56 11.75 17.71 -3.07
CA ARG A 56 10.85 17.30 -4.14
C ARG A 56 11.28 17.85 -5.50
N HIS A 57 11.66 19.11 -5.60
CA HIS A 57 12.15 19.70 -6.85
C HIS A 57 13.51 19.12 -7.26
N MET A 58 14.41 18.86 -6.31
CA MET A 58 15.71 18.24 -6.56
C MET A 58 15.58 16.77 -6.98
N ALA A 59 14.65 16.03 -6.38
CA ALA A 59 14.30 14.67 -6.77
C ALA A 59 13.85 14.64 -8.25
N ILE A 60 12.87 15.48 -8.61
CA ILE A 60 12.40 15.60 -10.00
C ILE A 60 13.55 16.01 -10.95
N ALA A 61 14.42 16.93 -10.54
CA ALA A 61 15.54 17.39 -11.37
C ALA A 61 16.67 16.35 -11.54
N ARG A 62 16.82 15.40 -10.62
CA ARG A 62 17.83 14.32 -10.67
C ARG A 62 17.29 12.99 -11.18
N SER A 63 16.00 12.89 -11.56
CA SER A 63 15.41 11.60 -11.89
C SER A 63 16.06 11.03 -13.15
N SER A 64 16.78 9.92 -13.00
CA SER A 64 17.18 9.08 -14.14
C SER A 64 15.95 8.29 -14.60
N ASN A 65 15.85 8.02 -15.91
CA ASN A 65 14.84 7.12 -16.47
C ASN A 65 15.15 5.68 -16.04
N ILE A 66 14.88 5.33 -14.78
CA ILE A 66 14.98 3.98 -14.25
C ILE A 66 13.68 3.25 -14.62
N SER A 67 13.77 2.35 -15.59
CA SER A 67 12.69 1.43 -15.92
C SER A 67 13.06 0.03 -15.41
N SER A 68 12.28 -0.47 -14.46
CA SER A 68 12.43 -1.80 -13.87
C SER A 68 11.04 -2.40 -13.75
N THR A 69 10.91 -3.67 -14.12
CA THR A 69 9.67 -4.42 -13.97
C THR A 69 9.95 -5.66 -13.15
N THR A 70 9.18 -5.85 -12.07
CA THR A 70 9.24 -7.05 -11.24
C THR A 70 7.86 -7.70 -11.23
N PRO A 71 7.76 -9.03 -11.33
CA PRO A 71 6.49 -9.73 -11.17
C PRO A 71 5.86 -9.37 -9.82
N LEU A 72 4.56 -9.05 -9.85
CA LEU A 72 3.78 -8.70 -8.67
C LEU A 72 2.69 -9.75 -8.48
N SER A 73 2.53 -10.24 -7.25
CA SER A 73 1.43 -11.13 -6.89
C SER A 73 0.50 -10.44 -5.90
N ALA A 74 -0.80 -10.64 -6.05
CA ALA A 74 -1.86 -9.91 -5.34
C ALA A 74 -2.46 -10.69 -4.16
N PHE A 75 -2.02 -11.92 -3.91
CA PHE A 75 -2.75 -12.82 -3.00
C PHE A 75 -1.83 -13.63 -2.09
N PRO A 76 -1.98 -13.54 -0.75
CA PRO A 76 -2.96 -12.73 0.01
C PRO A 76 -2.56 -11.25 0.21
N VAL A 77 -1.35 -10.87 -0.20
CA VAL A 77 -0.83 -9.50 -0.13
C VAL A 77 -0.02 -9.19 -1.38
N GLY A 78 0.01 -7.92 -1.78
CA GLY A 78 0.85 -7.39 -2.84
C GLY A 78 2.33 -7.61 -2.48
N THR A 79 3.06 -8.40 -3.27
CA THR A 79 4.48 -8.69 -2.98
C THR A 79 5.41 -8.34 -4.12
N ILE A 80 6.59 -7.86 -3.77
CA ILE A 80 7.69 -7.55 -4.69
C ILE A 80 8.98 -8.23 -4.23
N SER A 81 9.76 -8.76 -5.17
CA SER A 81 11.12 -9.25 -4.87
C SER A 81 12.13 -8.14 -5.11
N LEU A 82 12.97 -7.87 -4.10
CA LEU A 82 14.04 -6.87 -4.15
C LEU A 82 15.38 -7.54 -3.81
N ALA A 83 16.44 -7.12 -4.52
CA ALA A 83 17.77 -7.72 -4.41
C ALA A 83 18.74 -6.79 -3.66
N PHE A 84 18.92 -7.03 -2.36
CA PHE A 84 19.77 -6.22 -1.50
C PHE A 84 21.17 -6.81 -1.33
N GLY A 85 22.18 -5.96 -1.17
CA GLY A 85 23.53 -6.38 -0.79
C GLY A 85 24.48 -6.70 -1.93
N THR A 86 25.75 -6.87 -1.56
CA THR A 86 26.84 -7.28 -2.45
C THR A 86 27.63 -8.43 -1.81
N PRO A 87 27.46 -9.70 -2.24
CA PRO A 87 26.63 -10.16 -3.36
C PRO A 87 25.12 -10.01 -3.11
N GLN A 88 24.36 -9.87 -4.20
CA GLN A 88 22.91 -9.64 -4.16
C GLN A 88 22.14 -10.81 -3.52
N LYS A 89 21.22 -10.46 -2.63
CA LYS A 89 20.29 -11.38 -1.97
C LYS A 89 18.85 -10.97 -2.29
N ASN A 90 18.15 -11.84 -3.00
CA ASN A 90 16.72 -11.66 -3.27
C ASN A 90 15.91 -11.96 -2.00
N LEU A 91 15.11 -10.98 -1.61
CA LEU A 91 14.18 -11.06 -0.49
C LEU A 91 12.79 -10.67 -0.99
N LEU A 92 11.76 -11.16 -0.32
CA LEU A 92 10.37 -10.87 -0.65
C LEU A 92 9.83 -9.80 0.30
N PHE A 93 9.09 -8.84 -0.25
CA PHE A 93 8.55 -7.71 0.50
C PHE A 93 7.07 -7.57 0.23
N ALA A 94 6.28 -7.33 1.28
CA ALA A 94 4.94 -6.83 1.15
C ALA A 94 4.98 -5.33 0.83
N LEU A 95 4.12 -4.88 -0.09
CA LEU A 95 3.96 -3.46 -0.38
C LEU A 95 3.18 -2.78 0.74
N SER A 96 3.64 -1.62 1.20
CA SER A 96 2.92 -0.83 2.20
C SER A 96 2.94 0.66 1.85
N GLY A 97 1.75 1.25 1.75
CA GLY A 97 1.55 2.70 1.63
C GLY A 97 1.61 3.45 2.96
N SER A 98 1.45 2.75 4.08
CA SER A 98 1.60 3.26 5.45
C SER A 98 3.07 3.31 5.92
N ALA A 99 3.92 2.45 5.34
CA ALA A 99 5.31 2.33 5.71
C ALA A 99 6.16 3.54 5.29
N SER A 100 6.89 4.17 6.22
CA SER A 100 7.78 5.30 5.94
C SER A 100 9.19 4.89 5.54
N ILE A 101 9.63 3.68 5.92
CA ILE A 101 10.96 3.13 5.60
C ILE A 101 10.87 1.67 5.19
N THR A 102 11.65 1.30 4.16
CA THR A 102 11.73 -0.11 3.74
C THR A 102 12.50 -0.89 4.77
N SER A 103 11.90 -1.97 5.26
CA SER A 103 12.43 -2.73 6.38
C SER A 103 12.60 -4.20 6.02
N ILE A 104 13.73 -4.77 6.43
CA ILE A 104 14.21 -6.11 6.08
C ILE A 104 14.34 -6.94 7.36
N PRO A 105 13.82 -8.18 7.41
CA PRO A 105 14.12 -9.12 8.49
C PRO A 105 15.62 -9.40 8.53
N CYS A 106 16.27 -9.16 9.67
CA CYS A 106 17.72 -9.13 9.76
C CYS A 106 18.30 -10.04 10.85
N GLY A 107 19.44 -10.63 10.53
CA GLY A 107 20.25 -11.40 11.48
C GLY A 107 19.69 -12.79 11.79
N ALA A 108 20.41 -13.52 12.63
CA ALA A 108 20.04 -14.88 13.02
C ALA A 108 18.93 -14.92 14.09
N ASN A 109 18.76 -13.82 14.83
CA ASN A 109 17.85 -13.72 15.97
C ASN A 109 16.60 -12.90 15.66
N PHE A 110 16.26 -12.72 14.38
CA PHE A 110 15.03 -12.05 13.99
C PHE A 110 13.83 -12.74 14.63
N SER A 111 13.01 -11.99 15.37
CA SER A 111 11.78 -12.47 15.96
C SER A 111 10.57 -11.71 15.45
N CYS A 112 9.40 -12.34 15.50
CA CYS A 112 8.14 -11.65 15.33
C CYS A 112 7.09 -12.23 16.26
N ARG A 113 6.02 -11.47 16.50
CA ARG A 113 4.96 -11.86 17.43
C ARG A 113 4.25 -13.15 16.99
N ASP A 114 3.92 -13.31 15.70
CA ASP A 114 3.09 -14.41 15.21
C ASP A 114 3.66 -15.16 14.00
N GLY A 115 3.84 -16.48 14.12
CA GLY A 115 3.97 -17.38 12.97
C GLY A 115 5.29 -17.34 12.19
N CYS A 116 6.34 -16.68 12.71
CA CYS A 116 7.65 -16.63 12.06
C CYS A 116 8.44 -17.93 12.21
N LYS A 117 8.30 -18.85 11.26
CA LYS A 117 9.20 -20.00 11.08
C LYS A 117 9.90 -19.92 9.72
N ASP A 118 11.16 -20.35 9.68
CA ASP A 118 11.97 -20.46 8.46
C ASP A 118 12.06 -19.18 7.60
N ILE A 119 12.20 -18.03 8.27
CA ILE A 119 12.29 -16.73 7.59
C ILE A 119 13.66 -16.55 6.97
N LEU A 120 13.67 -16.20 5.69
CA LEU A 120 14.88 -15.76 5.01
C LEU A 120 15.26 -14.37 5.52
N THR A 121 16.26 -14.30 6.39
CA THR A 121 16.78 -13.04 6.90
C THR A 121 17.97 -12.55 6.08
N PHE A 122 18.10 -11.22 6.00
CA PHE A 122 19.29 -10.57 5.52
C PHE A 122 20.38 -10.63 6.57
N LYS A 123 21.62 -10.89 6.13
CA LYS A 123 22.80 -10.98 6.99
C LYS A 123 23.76 -9.86 6.62
N PRO A 124 23.69 -8.70 7.30
CA PRO A 124 24.51 -7.53 7.01
C PRO A 124 26.01 -7.86 6.92
N GLU A 125 26.49 -8.76 7.78
CA GLU A 125 27.88 -9.22 7.84
C GLU A 125 28.37 -9.98 6.60
N LEU A 126 27.46 -10.43 5.73
CA LEU A 126 27.77 -11.11 4.48
C LEU A 126 27.70 -10.20 3.25
N SER A 127 27.36 -8.92 3.43
CA SER A 127 27.25 -7.93 2.36
C SER A 127 28.38 -6.89 2.46
N ASN A 128 29.18 -6.77 1.41
CA ASN A 128 30.27 -5.78 1.35
C ASN A 128 29.79 -4.33 1.23
N SER A 129 28.51 -4.13 0.91
CA SER A 129 27.88 -2.81 0.77
C SER A 129 27.03 -2.43 1.98
N SER A 130 26.95 -3.30 2.99
CA SER A 130 26.24 -3.02 4.24
C SER A 130 27.06 -2.10 5.12
N ALA A 131 26.47 -0.99 5.55
CA ALA A 131 27.04 -0.08 6.53
C ALA A 131 26.01 0.30 7.60
N LEU A 132 26.41 0.25 8.88
CA LEU A 132 25.60 0.79 9.97
C LEU A 132 25.53 2.31 9.86
N VAL A 133 24.32 2.85 10.02
CA VAL A 133 24.09 4.30 10.01
C VAL A 133 24.10 4.82 11.44
N TYR A 134 24.97 5.78 11.70
CA TYR A 134 25.12 6.43 12.99
C TYR A 134 24.31 7.73 13.04
N CYS A 135 23.97 8.19 14.24
CA CYS A 135 23.14 9.37 14.41
C CYS A 135 23.70 10.67 13.80
N ASN A 136 25.02 10.78 13.67
CA ASN A 136 25.68 11.95 13.08
C ASN A 136 25.87 11.85 11.56
N ASP A 137 25.42 10.76 10.94
CA ASP A 137 25.60 10.51 9.52
C ASP A 137 24.86 11.57 8.68
N THR A 138 25.54 12.13 7.69
CA THR A 138 24.98 13.14 6.78
C THR A 138 23.84 12.56 5.95
N LEU A 139 23.88 11.26 5.63
CA LEU A 139 22.83 10.57 4.89
C LEU A 139 21.50 10.59 5.66
N LEU A 140 21.56 10.42 6.99
CA LEU A 140 20.40 10.56 7.85
C LEU A 140 19.91 12.01 7.83
N GLN A 141 20.79 13.01 7.93
CA GLN A 141 20.38 14.42 7.91
C GLN A 141 19.78 14.89 6.57
N GLU A 142 20.26 14.34 5.45
CA GLU A 142 19.80 14.69 4.10
C GLU A 142 18.45 14.04 3.75
N ILE A 143 18.29 12.75 4.07
CA ILE A 143 17.08 11.98 3.74
C ILE A 143 15.99 12.18 4.81
N VAL A 144 16.38 12.53 6.02
CA VAL A 144 15.50 12.51 7.18
C VAL A 144 15.67 13.81 7.97
N SER A 145 14.65 14.69 7.94
CA SER A 145 14.55 15.70 9.01
C SER A 145 14.21 15.00 10.32
N ARG A 146 14.81 15.45 11.43
CA ARG A 146 14.53 14.93 12.79
C ARG A 146 13.03 14.84 13.11
N ASP A 147 12.21 15.70 12.51
CA ASP A 147 10.76 15.75 12.73
C ASP A 147 9.95 14.63 12.03
N LEU A 148 10.57 13.82 11.16
CA LEU A 148 9.86 12.89 10.25
C LEU A 148 10.19 11.43 10.48
N VAL A 149 11.11 11.17 11.40
CA VAL A 149 11.61 9.85 11.69
C VAL A 149 11.56 9.69 13.20
N PRO A 150 10.48 9.07 13.71
CA PRO A 150 10.46 8.51 15.05
C PRO A 150 11.39 7.27 15.14
N VAL A 151 12.21 7.00 14.12
CA VAL A 151 12.97 5.77 13.98
C VAL A 151 14.18 5.75 14.91
N CYS A 152 14.95 6.83 15.08
CA CYS A 152 16.04 6.85 16.07
C CYS A 152 15.50 7.28 17.46
N PHE A 153 14.98 6.34 18.25
CA PHE A 153 14.27 6.64 19.51
C PHE A 153 15.19 7.03 20.68
N GLN A 154 16.40 6.46 20.73
CA GLN A 154 17.35 6.87 21.75
C GLN A 154 17.82 8.27 21.37
N GLU A 155 17.57 9.28 22.22
CA GLU A 155 18.26 10.56 22.14
C GLU A 155 19.72 10.21 21.86
N CYS A 156 20.22 10.58 20.68
CA CYS A 156 21.56 10.22 20.27
C CYS A 156 22.54 10.90 21.24
N THR A 157 22.82 10.23 22.36
CA THR A 157 23.53 10.81 23.49
C THR A 157 25.01 10.95 23.16
N ALA A 158 25.52 10.08 22.28
CA ALA A 158 26.84 10.16 21.69
C ALA A 158 26.77 10.06 20.15
N ALA A 159 27.72 10.72 19.47
CA ALA A 159 27.82 10.73 18.01
C ALA A 159 28.09 9.35 17.39
N ASN A 160 28.59 8.39 18.19
CA ASN A 160 28.97 7.05 17.75
C ASN A 160 27.91 5.98 18.05
N ASP A 161 26.74 6.37 18.54
CA ASP A 161 25.63 5.45 18.75
C ASP A 161 25.02 5.09 17.38
N SER A 162 24.88 3.79 17.11
CA SER A 162 24.12 3.33 15.95
C SER A 162 22.68 3.77 16.07
N CYS A 163 22.05 4.23 14.98
CA CYS A 163 20.63 4.58 15.03
C CYS A 163 19.80 3.31 15.25
N VAL A 164 19.38 3.09 16.49
CA VAL A 164 18.39 2.08 16.86
C VAL A 164 17.06 2.53 16.28
N ALA A 165 16.53 1.71 15.39
CA ALA A 165 15.30 1.93 14.67
C ALA A 165 14.12 1.37 15.47
N GLU A 166 13.24 2.20 16.02
CA GLU A 166 11.91 1.79 16.46
C GLU A 166 10.88 2.50 15.61
N TYR A 167 10.07 1.72 14.91
CA TYR A 167 9.17 2.25 13.91
C TYR A 167 7.79 1.65 14.09
N ILE A 168 6.78 2.51 14.03
CA ILE A 168 5.38 2.16 13.91
C ILE A 168 4.85 2.89 12.68
N ASP A 169 4.10 2.20 11.82
CA ASP A 169 3.47 2.84 10.67
C ASP A 169 2.38 3.85 11.07
N ASP A 170 1.96 4.67 10.11
CA ASP A 170 0.98 5.72 10.42
C ASP A 170 -0.42 5.20 10.74
N GLU A 171 -0.65 3.91 10.54
CA GLU A 171 -1.88 3.21 10.93
C GLU A 171 -1.75 2.42 12.24
N GLY A 172 -0.56 2.32 12.82
CA GLY A 172 -0.32 1.54 14.04
C GLY A 172 -0.44 0.03 13.87
N SER A 173 -0.45 -0.46 12.63
CA SER A 173 -0.66 -1.86 12.26
C SER A 173 0.64 -2.64 12.08
N LEU A 174 1.72 -1.95 11.72
CA LEU A 174 3.04 -2.51 11.50
C LEU A 174 4.02 -1.85 12.47
N SER A 175 4.83 -2.67 13.13
CA SER A 175 5.98 -2.15 13.87
C SER A 175 7.24 -2.98 13.66
N MET A 176 8.38 -2.34 13.89
CA MET A 176 9.68 -3.01 13.92
C MET A 176 10.61 -2.33 14.91
N SER A 177 11.52 -3.13 15.46
CA SER A 177 12.67 -2.64 16.22
C SER A 177 13.96 -3.23 15.62
N GLY A 178 15.04 -2.45 15.62
CA GLY A 178 16.29 -2.87 14.98
C GLY A 178 17.30 -1.73 14.84
N VAL A 179 17.99 -1.69 13.70
CA VAL A 179 18.96 -0.63 13.37
C VAL A 179 18.76 -0.13 11.94
N ILE A 180 19.23 1.08 11.64
CA ILE A 180 19.29 1.56 10.26
C ILE A 180 20.59 1.15 9.59
N LEU A 181 20.47 0.60 8.38
CA LEU A 181 21.58 0.31 7.49
C LEU A 181 21.52 1.20 6.26
N SER A 182 22.69 1.55 5.75
CA SER A 182 22.91 1.97 4.38
C SER A 182 23.27 0.72 3.58
N GLU A 183 22.55 0.45 2.50
CA GLU A 183 22.76 -0.72 1.66
C GLU A 183 22.55 -0.40 0.17
N SER A 184 22.94 -1.34 -0.68
CA SER A 184 22.74 -1.35 -2.11
C SER A 184 21.50 -2.15 -2.50
N LEU A 185 20.77 -1.67 -3.50
CA LEU A 185 19.65 -2.37 -4.13
C LEU A 185 19.93 -2.54 -5.62
N THR A 186 19.76 -3.77 -6.08
CA THR A 186 19.76 -4.10 -7.51
C THR A 186 18.32 -4.28 -7.98
N LEU A 187 17.95 -3.58 -9.04
CA LEU A 187 16.63 -3.68 -9.65
C LEU A 187 16.70 -4.50 -10.95
N PRO A 188 15.73 -5.40 -11.21
CA PRO A 188 15.70 -6.16 -12.46
C PRO A 188 15.71 -5.26 -13.70
N GLY A 189 16.61 -5.54 -14.65
CA GLY A 189 16.69 -4.78 -15.90
C GLY A 189 17.36 -3.40 -15.78
N VAL A 190 17.74 -2.97 -14.57
CA VAL A 190 18.49 -1.73 -14.36
C VAL A 190 19.99 -2.02 -14.36
N LYS A 191 20.76 -1.26 -15.13
CA LYS A 191 22.23 -1.37 -15.12
C LYS A 191 22.77 -0.66 -13.88
N GLY A 192 23.48 -1.39 -13.03
CA GLY A 192 24.10 -0.88 -11.81
C GLY A 192 23.24 -1.11 -10.56
N GLN A 193 23.62 -0.47 -9.47
CA GLN A 193 22.97 -0.59 -8.16
C GLN A 193 22.65 0.80 -7.62
N ALA A 194 21.49 0.94 -6.97
CA ALA A 194 21.22 2.09 -6.14
C ALA A 194 21.98 1.88 -4.83
N ASN A 195 22.88 2.79 -4.50
CA ASN A 195 23.69 2.74 -3.29
C ASN A 195 23.17 3.73 -2.25
N ASN A 196 23.60 3.57 -1.01
CA ASN A 196 23.27 4.46 0.10
C ASN A 196 21.76 4.52 0.39
N LEU A 197 21.07 3.39 0.20
CA LEU A 197 19.67 3.27 0.59
C LEU A 197 19.57 3.00 2.09
N LEU A 198 18.89 3.89 2.80
CA LEU A 198 18.51 3.72 4.19
C LEU A 198 17.40 2.68 4.29
N VAL A 199 17.68 1.58 4.98
CA VAL A 199 16.72 0.50 5.25
C VAL A 199 16.69 0.18 6.73
N GLY A 200 15.51 -0.17 7.24
CA GLY A 200 15.33 -0.71 8.58
C GLY A 200 15.77 -2.16 8.62
N CYS A 201 16.85 -2.46 9.31
CA CYS A 201 17.29 -3.83 9.57
C CYS A 201 16.62 -4.31 10.85
N ALA A 202 15.49 -5.00 10.70
CA ALA A 202 14.62 -5.40 11.79
C ALA A 202 15.21 -6.59 12.55
N SER A 203 15.36 -6.43 13.87
CA SER A 203 15.60 -7.54 14.80
C SER A 203 14.28 -8.11 15.33
N GLU A 204 13.25 -7.27 15.42
CA GLU A 204 11.90 -7.68 15.79
C GLU A 204 10.86 -6.99 14.91
N SER A 205 9.72 -7.65 14.68
CA SER A 205 8.57 -7.06 13.99
C SER A 205 7.23 -7.50 14.57
N ASP A 206 6.23 -6.62 14.51
CA ASP A 206 4.83 -6.94 14.78
C ASP A 206 3.95 -6.56 13.56
N GLY A 207 2.90 -7.35 13.30
CA GLY A 207 1.98 -7.16 12.18
C GLY A 207 2.51 -7.52 10.78
N TRP A 208 3.76 -7.94 10.65
CA TRP A 208 4.35 -8.27 9.33
C TRP A 208 3.83 -9.59 8.76
N PRO A 209 3.68 -9.68 7.42
CA PRO A 209 3.44 -10.96 6.76
C PRO A 209 4.61 -11.95 6.94
N GLN A 210 4.30 -13.24 7.08
CA GLN A 210 5.30 -14.27 7.34
C GLN A 210 6.38 -14.33 6.24
N GLY A 211 7.65 -14.30 6.66
CA GLY A 211 8.80 -14.51 5.77
C GLY A 211 9.13 -13.33 4.84
N MET A 212 8.50 -12.17 5.05
CA MET A 212 8.64 -11.02 4.16
C MET A 212 9.12 -9.77 4.91
N GLY A 213 9.84 -8.91 4.21
CA GLY A 213 10.04 -7.52 4.64
C GLY A 213 8.87 -6.62 4.24
N ILE A 214 8.99 -5.33 4.57
CA ILE A 214 8.03 -4.30 4.17
C ILE A 214 8.71 -3.32 3.21
N ALA A 215 8.16 -3.16 2.00
CA ALA A 215 8.60 -2.15 1.05
C ALA A 215 7.76 -0.88 1.23
N ALA A 216 8.42 0.23 1.55
CA ALA A 216 7.75 1.50 1.85
C ALA A 216 7.44 2.32 0.60
N PHE A 217 6.15 2.56 0.35
CA PHE A 217 5.63 3.36 -0.77
C PHE A 217 4.99 4.68 -0.32
N ARG A 218 5.05 5.01 0.98
CA ARG A 218 4.56 6.30 1.49
C ARG A 218 5.32 7.46 0.84
N ARG A 219 4.66 8.60 0.68
CA ARG A 219 5.25 9.82 0.10
C ARG A 219 6.09 10.59 1.12
N VAL A 220 7.13 9.94 1.64
CA VAL A 220 8.10 10.49 2.59
C VAL A 220 9.54 10.21 2.13
N PRO A 221 10.57 10.98 2.54
CA PRO A 221 11.86 10.92 1.86
C PRO A 221 12.62 9.63 2.21
N SER A 222 12.32 9.00 3.35
CA SER A 222 12.83 7.70 3.78
C SER A 222 12.19 6.50 3.07
N SER A 223 11.15 6.69 2.25
CA SER A 223 10.49 5.57 1.56
C SER A 223 11.32 5.07 0.37
N LEU A 224 11.06 3.84 -0.09
CA LEU A 224 11.80 3.25 -1.21
C LEU A 224 11.73 4.12 -2.46
N VAL A 225 10.52 4.58 -2.76
CA VAL A 225 10.22 5.34 -3.98
C VAL A 225 10.95 6.68 -3.99
N SER A 226 11.00 7.36 -2.83
CA SER A 226 11.68 8.64 -2.70
C SER A 226 13.21 8.50 -2.74
N GLN A 227 13.76 7.52 -2.03
CA GLN A 227 15.22 7.30 -2.02
C GLN A 227 15.76 6.85 -3.38
N LEU A 228 14.98 6.08 -4.14
CA LEU A 228 15.30 5.72 -5.53
C LEU A 228 15.08 6.86 -6.53
N ASN A 229 14.58 7.99 -6.07
CA ASN A 229 14.29 9.16 -6.88
C ASN A 229 13.33 8.89 -8.04
N VAL A 230 12.34 8.04 -7.80
CA VAL A 230 11.37 7.63 -8.81
C VAL A 230 10.31 8.74 -8.94
N THR A 231 10.07 9.20 -10.16
CA THR A 231 9.06 10.24 -10.44
C THR A 231 7.72 9.66 -10.87
N LYS A 232 7.71 8.39 -11.28
CA LYS A 232 6.50 7.63 -11.65
C LYS A 232 6.73 6.15 -11.41
N PHE A 233 5.75 5.48 -10.83
CA PHE A 233 5.72 4.02 -10.73
C PHE A 233 4.29 3.51 -10.97
N SER A 234 4.14 2.21 -11.22
CA SER A 234 2.84 1.60 -11.44
C SER A 234 2.78 0.18 -10.92
N HIS A 235 1.58 -0.29 -10.60
CA HIS A 235 1.32 -1.70 -10.34
C HIS A 235 0.13 -2.20 -11.16
N CYS A 236 0.06 -3.52 -11.32
CA CYS A 236 -1.02 -4.21 -12.01
C CYS A 236 -1.18 -5.59 -11.35
N PHE A 237 -2.11 -5.70 -10.42
CA PHE A 237 -2.35 -6.95 -9.70
C PHE A 237 -3.08 -7.97 -10.60
N VAL A 238 -2.55 -9.18 -10.72
CA VAL A 238 -3.22 -10.25 -11.48
C VAL A 238 -4.39 -10.81 -10.67
N SER A 239 -5.60 -10.84 -11.25
CA SER A 239 -6.73 -11.58 -10.68
C SER A 239 -6.49 -13.09 -10.76
N LYS A 240 -6.85 -13.84 -9.71
CA LYS A 240 -6.84 -15.31 -9.75
C LYS A 240 -8.10 -15.90 -10.40
N ILE A 241 -9.12 -15.09 -10.66
CA ILE A 241 -10.45 -15.56 -11.05
C ILE A 241 -11.01 -14.66 -12.16
N TYR A 242 -11.32 -15.30 -13.30
CA TYR A 242 -11.97 -14.80 -14.52
C TYR A 242 -11.36 -13.58 -15.25
N GLU A 243 -11.32 -13.68 -16.59
CA GLU A 243 -11.06 -12.58 -17.51
C GLU A 243 -12.42 -12.11 -18.07
N GLY A 244 -12.76 -10.83 -17.88
CA GLY A 244 -14.01 -10.24 -18.37
C GLY A 244 -13.91 -8.75 -18.64
N ASP A 245 -14.72 -8.26 -19.58
CA ASP A 245 -14.84 -6.86 -20.00
C ASP A 245 -15.29 -5.95 -18.85
N ARG A 246 -14.70 -4.74 -18.75
CA ARG A 246 -14.89 -3.83 -17.61
C ARG A 246 -15.26 -2.41 -18.05
N ASN A 247 -16.27 -1.85 -17.40
CA ASN A 247 -16.64 -0.43 -17.48
C ASN A 247 -16.21 0.30 -16.19
N VAL A 248 -15.79 1.56 -16.29
CA VAL A 248 -15.35 2.39 -15.16
C VAL A 248 -16.25 3.61 -15.02
N SER A 249 -16.50 4.04 -13.79
CA SER A 249 -17.27 5.23 -13.44
C SER A 249 -16.58 5.97 -12.28
N ASP A 250 -16.61 7.31 -12.32
CA ASP A 250 -16.13 8.21 -11.25
C ASP A 250 -17.07 8.26 -10.02
N LYS A 251 -18.16 7.48 -10.04
CA LYS A 251 -19.19 7.39 -9.01
C LYS A 251 -19.18 6.02 -8.35
N ILE A 252 -19.56 5.95 -7.08
CA ILE A 252 -19.86 4.68 -6.42
C ILE A 252 -21.13 4.12 -7.05
N LEU A 253 -20.96 3.13 -7.92
CA LEU A 253 -22.05 2.45 -8.57
C LEU A 253 -22.18 1.04 -7.99
N VAL A 254 -23.41 0.62 -7.77
CA VAL A 254 -23.78 -0.79 -7.56
C VAL A 254 -24.67 -1.18 -8.73
N GLY A 255 -24.22 -2.13 -9.55
CA GLY A 255 -24.95 -2.56 -10.77
C GLY A 255 -25.41 -1.42 -11.68
N GLY A 256 -24.59 -0.37 -11.82
CA GLY A 256 -24.90 0.80 -12.64
C GLY A 256 -25.79 1.86 -11.97
N ILE A 257 -26.26 1.63 -10.74
CA ILE A 257 -27.01 2.60 -9.93
C ILE A 257 -26.04 3.41 -9.09
N GLU A 258 -26.13 4.74 -9.20
CA GLU A 258 -25.41 5.67 -8.35
C GLU A 258 -25.96 5.60 -6.92
N VAL A 259 -25.10 5.21 -5.98
CA VAL A 259 -25.44 5.16 -4.57
C VAL A 259 -25.27 6.56 -3.99
N ASP A 260 -26.35 7.09 -3.41
CA ASP A 260 -26.31 8.37 -2.71
C ASP A 260 -25.55 8.21 -1.39
N VAL A 261 -24.41 8.88 -1.29
CA VAL A 261 -23.51 8.85 -0.13
C VAL A 261 -23.24 10.29 0.29
N PRO A 262 -23.21 10.61 1.60
CA PRO A 262 -23.00 11.99 2.02
C PRO A 262 -21.65 12.53 1.54
N THR A 263 -21.71 13.57 0.71
CA THR A 263 -20.56 14.11 -0.03
C THR A 263 -19.47 14.71 0.86
N GLU A 264 -19.82 15.11 2.08
CA GLU A 264 -18.91 15.58 3.12
C GLU A 264 -17.88 14.52 3.52
N TYR A 265 -18.18 13.23 3.36
CA TYR A 265 -17.23 12.15 3.62
C TYR A 265 -16.38 11.82 2.39
N LEU A 266 -16.81 12.21 1.19
CA LEU A 266 -16.08 11.90 -0.05
C LEU A 266 -15.00 12.94 -0.39
N LYS A 267 -14.85 13.99 0.44
CA LYS A 267 -13.81 15.00 0.31
C LYS A 267 -13.03 15.08 1.63
N PRO A 268 -11.69 15.19 1.59
CA PRO A 268 -10.92 15.45 2.79
C PRO A 268 -11.32 16.79 3.44
N ASP A 269 -11.62 16.78 4.73
CA ASP A 269 -11.87 17.98 5.56
C ASP A 269 -10.55 18.67 5.95
N GLU A 270 -10.62 19.71 6.81
CA GLU A 270 -9.45 20.47 7.27
C GLU A 270 -8.44 19.63 8.08
N ASP A 271 -8.91 18.62 8.79
CA ASP A 271 -8.10 17.68 9.57
C ASP A 271 -7.59 16.49 8.73
N GLY A 272 -8.07 16.38 7.48
CA GLY A 272 -7.70 15.34 6.52
C GLY A 272 -8.61 14.11 6.57
N ASN A 273 -9.71 14.16 7.31
CA ASN A 273 -10.69 13.06 7.34
C ASN A 273 -11.58 13.09 6.11
N GLY A 274 -12.09 11.94 5.70
CA GLY A 274 -12.86 11.79 4.47
C GLY A 274 -11.99 11.63 3.23
N GLY A 275 -12.62 11.64 2.06
CA GLY A 275 -11.97 11.29 0.81
C GLY A 275 -11.66 9.79 0.69
N MET A 276 -10.91 9.48 -0.37
CA MET A 276 -10.48 8.13 -0.70
C MET A 276 -8.96 8.02 -0.67
N LYS A 277 -8.45 6.98 -0.02
CA LYS A 277 -7.03 6.59 -0.02
C LYS A 277 -6.86 5.34 -0.87
N VAL A 278 -5.89 5.33 -1.78
CA VAL A 278 -5.48 4.12 -2.51
C VAL A 278 -4.36 3.44 -1.73
N GLU A 279 -4.59 2.24 -1.23
CA GLU A 279 -3.66 1.56 -0.32
C GLU A 279 -3.26 0.18 -0.84
N VAL A 280 -1.98 0.02 -1.12
CA VAL A 280 -1.40 -1.23 -1.64
C VAL A 280 -1.18 -2.27 -0.55
N GLY A 281 -1.15 -1.87 0.72
CA GLY A 281 -1.01 -2.77 1.88
C GLY A 281 -2.31 -3.45 2.31
N TYR A 282 -3.47 -2.97 1.88
CA TYR A 282 -4.76 -3.53 2.29
C TYR A 282 -5.19 -4.63 1.33
N THR A 283 -5.46 -5.82 1.86
CA THR A 283 -6.04 -6.90 1.06
C THR A 283 -7.41 -6.47 0.52
N VAL A 284 -8.33 -6.08 1.40
CA VAL A 284 -9.72 -5.68 1.08
C VAL A 284 -9.90 -4.18 1.17
N SER A 285 -10.87 -3.62 0.43
CA SER A 285 -11.27 -2.23 0.67
C SER A 285 -12.03 -2.09 1.99
N VAL A 286 -11.86 -0.95 2.63
CA VAL A 286 -12.55 -0.60 3.88
C VAL A 286 -13.29 0.71 3.67
N MET A 287 -14.52 0.82 4.17
CA MET A 287 -15.32 2.03 4.13
C MET A 287 -15.75 2.41 5.55
N ASP A 288 -15.78 3.71 5.82
CA ASP A 288 -16.47 4.24 6.99
C ASP A 288 -17.94 3.79 6.97
N GLU A 289 -18.50 3.43 8.13
CA GLU A 289 -19.86 2.87 8.24
C GLU A 289 -20.92 3.73 7.52
N ARG A 290 -20.75 5.06 7.53
CA ARG A 290 -21.68 6.02 6.91
C ARG A 290 -21.65 5.96 5.39
N VAL A 291 -20.55 5.51 4.80
CA VAL A 291 -20.42 5.22 3.36
C VAL A 291 -20.80 3.77 3.08
N PHE A 292 -20.37 2.85 3.94
CA PHE A 292 -20.58 1.42 3.78
C PHE A 292 -22.06 1.04 3.81
N LYS A 293 -22.84 1.62 4.72
CA LYS A 293 -24.24 1.25 4.94
C LYS A 293 -25.15 1.56 3.73
N PRO A 294 -25.16 2.78 3.14
CA PRO A 294 -25.89 3.02 1.90
C PRO A 294 -25.42 2.11 0.74
N PHE A 295 -24.11 1.87 0.66
CA PHE A 295 -23.52 1.00 -0.36
C PHE A 295 -24.02 -0.44 -0.27
N VAL A 296 -23.93 -1.06 0.92
CA VAL A 296 -24.35 -2.45 1.12
C VAL A 296 -25.87 -2.61 0.99
N GLN A 297 -26.66 -1.61 1.40
CA GLN A 297 -28.12 -1.64 1.23
C GLN A 297 -28.53 -1.69 -0.25
N GLU A 298 -27.91 -0.89 -1.12
CA GLU A 298 -28.18 -0.96 -2.55
C GLU A 298 -27.65 -2.27 -3.16
N PHE A 299 -26.50 -2.76 -2.69
CA PHE A 299 -25.94 -4.05 -3.10
C PHE A 299 -26.90 -5.20 -2.77
N GLU A 300 -27.39 -5.28 -1.54
CA GLU A 300 -28.36 -6.29 -1.10
C GLU A 300 -29.67 -6.20 -1.87
N LYS A 301 -30.18 -5.00 -2.15
CA LYS A 301 -31.39 -4.79 -2.95
C LYS A 301 -31.26 -5.37 -4.36
N GLN A 302 -30.10 -5.16 -5.00
CA GLN A 302 -29.87 -5.67 -6.35
C GLN A 302 -29.58 -7.16 -6.39
N VAL A 303 -28.87 -7.69 -5.39
CA VAL A 303 -28.61 -9.13 -5.28
C VAL A 303 -29.86 -9.91 -4.85
N GLY A 304 -30.71 -9.32 -4.00
CA GLY A 304 -31.93 -9.93 -3.47
C GLY A 304 -33.14 -9.90 -4.41
N THR A 305 -33.07 -9.17 -5.53
CA THR A 305 -34.06 -9.28 -6.60
C THR A 305 -33.71 -10.48 -7.47
N MET A 306 -34.59 -11.49 -7.52
CA MET A 306 -34.41 -12.63 -8.42
C MET A 306 -34.21 -12.14 -9.86
N GLY A 307 -33.00 -12.30 -10.41
CA GLY A 307 -32.65 -11.84 -11.75
C GLY A 307 -31.97 -10.48 -11.85
N GLY A 308 -31.51 -9.88 -10.75
CA GLY A 308 -30.66 -8.68 -10.79
C GLY A 308 -29.30 -8.97 -11.44
N GLU A 309 -28.94 -8.18 -12.46
CA GLU A 309 -27.63 -8.25 -13.11
C GLU A 309 -26.63 -7.39 -12.32
N LEU A 310 -25.65 -8.03 -11.68
CA LEU A 310 -24.58 -7.32 -11.00
C LEU A 310 -23.54 -6.84 -12.02
N VAL A 311 -23.61 -5.57 -12.42
CA VAL A 311 -22.66 -4.92 -13.34
C VAL A 311 -21.44 -4.37 -12.59
N VAL A 312 -20.77 -5.21 -11.79
CA VAL A 312 -19.43 -4.94 -11.26
C VAL A 312 -18.52 -6.15 -11.53
N PRO A 313 -17.20 -5.98 -11.71
CA PRO A 313 -16.30 -7.12 -11.90
C PRO A 313 -16.36 -8.02 -10.67
N VAL A 314 -16.99 -9.19 -10.78
CA VAL A 314 -17.27 -10.11 -9.66
C VAL A 314 -15.99 -10.41 -8.88
N GLU A 315 -14.88 -10.60 -9.59
CA GLU A 315 -13.56 -10.86 -9.06
C GLU A 315 -13.00 -9.75 -8.15
N ASN A 316 -13.49 -8.52 -8.27
CA ASN A 316 -13.06 -7.38 -7.46
C ASN A 316 -13.93 -7.16 -6.21
N TYR A 317 -15.11 -7.79 -6.13
CA TYR A 317 -16.10 -7.53 -5.08
C TYR A 317 -16.52 -8.78 -4.30
N ILE A 318 -16.31 -9.98 -4.85
CA ILE A 318 -16.76 -11.24 -4.28
C ILE A 318 -15.58 -12.20 -4.16
N GLY A 319 -15.43 -12.82 -2.99
CA GLY A 319 -14.54 -13.96 -2.84
C GLY A 319 -15.24 -15.16 -2.23
N TYR A 320 -14.77 -16.34 -2.64
CA TYR A 320 -15.34 -17.63 -2.27
C TYR A 320 -14.70 -18.11 -0.97
N TRP A 321 -15.53 -18.31 0.06
CA TRP A 321 -15.08 -18.88 1.33
C TRP A 321 -15.10 -20.41 1.28
N ASN A 322 -16.17 -20.97 0.70
CA ASN A 322 -16.31 -22.37 0.33
C ASN A 322 -17.32 -22.48 -0.82
N ASP A 323 -17.64 -23.70 -1.23
CA ASP A 323 -18.57 -23.96 -2.36
C ASP A 323 -19.98 -23.39 -2.16
N SER A 324 -20.36 -23.04 -0.93
CA SER A 324 -21.70 -22.58 -0.56
C SER A 324 -21.75 -21.15 -0.04
N VAL A 325 -20.60 -20.51 0.20
CA VAL A 325 -20.52 -19.19 0.84
C VAL A 325 -19.59 -18.29 0.04
N ILE A 326 -20.17 -17.20 -0.46
CA ILE A 326 -19.46 -16.08 -1.05
C ILE A 326 -19.54 -14.88 -0.10
N CYS A 327 -18.45 -14.13 0.03
CA CYS A 327 -18.38 -12.96 0.88
C CYS A 327 -17.95 -11.73 0.07
N MET A 328 -18.54 -10.59 0.42
CA MET A 328 -18.19 -9.30 -0.15
C MET A 328 -16.82 -8.85 0.36
N MET A 329 -15.96 -8.41 -0.56
CA MET A 329 -14.56 -8.03 -0.31
C MET A 329 -14.39 -6.52 -0.09
N ILE A 330 -15.41 -5.90 0.51
CA ILE A 330 -15.40 -4.53 1.05
C ILE A 330 -15.96 -4.63 2.45
N TRP A 331 -15.26 -4.08 3.44
CA TRP A 331 -15.63 -4.16 4.84
C TRP A 331 -15.98 -2.78 5.41
N SER A 332 -16.81 -2.76 6.46
CA SER A 332 -17.03 -1.56 7.28
C SER A 332 -15.91 -1.44 8.30
N ASN A 333 -15.47 -0.21 8.57
CA ASN A 333 -14.70 0.09 9.76
C ASN A 333 -15.68 0.30 10.93
N ASP A 334 -16.18 -0.78 11.53
CA ASP A 334 -16.89 -0.66 12.81
C ASP A 334 -15.87 -0.15 13.84
N SER A 335 -16.20 0.97 14.48
CA SER A 335 -15.33 1.77 15.35
C SER A 335 -14.89 1.10 16.65
N GLU A 336 -14.78 -0.24 16.70
CA GLU A 336 -14.40 -1.01 17.90
C GLU A 336 -13.04 -1.72 17.80
N THR A 337 -12.34 -1.70 16.66
CA THR A 337 -11.04 -2.42 16.53
C THR A 337 -9.83 -1.57 16.16
N THR A 338 -9.98 -0.30 15.81
CA THR A 338 -8.83 0.59 15.60
C THR A 338 -8.50 1.31 16.89
N ARG A 339 -7.42 0.91 17.54
CA ARG A 339 -6.79 1.57 18.70
C ARG A 339 -6.90 3.10 18.58
N ASP A 340 -7.68 3.70 19.48
CA ASP A 340 -7.68 5.13 19.76
C ASP A 340 -6.25 5.55 20.14
N ASP A 341 -5.59 6.36 19.30
CA ASP A 341 -4.75 7.51 19.72
C ASP A 341 -3.84 8.11 18.62
N TYR A 342 -3.72 7.53 17.41
CA TYR A 342 -2.71 7.99 16.43
C TYR A 342 -3.20 8.49 15.06
N GLU A 343 -4.50 8.56 14.78
CA GLU A 343 -4.96 8.85 13.40
C GLU A 343 -5.26 10.33 13.15
N LEU A 344 -4.30 11.01 12.52
CA LEU A 344 -4.56 12.24 11.76
C LEU A 344 -5.05 11.85 10.35
N GLY A 345 -6.28 12.20 9.99
CA GLY A 345 -6.83 12.07 8.65
C GLY A 345 -7.38 10.68 8.30
N ARG A 346 -8.53 10.32 8.90
CA ARG A 346 -9.25 9.06 8.63
C ARG A 346 -9.94 9.10 7.26
N PRO A 347 -9.48 8.35 6.24
CA PRO A 347 -10.16 8.32 4.95
C PRO A 347 -11.53 7.65 5.09
N ALA A 348 -12.54 8.16 4.36
CA ALA A 348 -13.86 7.52 4.36
C ALA A 348 -13.87 6.23 3.52
N ILE A 349 -12.95 6.11 2.56
CA ILE A 349 -12.78 4.93 1.71
C ILE A 349 -11.28 4.62 1.60
N VAL A 350 -10.90 3.39 1.93
CA VAL A 350 -9.59 2.81 1.62
C VAL A 350 -9.78 1.80 0.50
N LEU A 351 -9.21 2.09 -0.68
CA LEU A 351 -9.24 1.21 -1.83
C LEU A 351 -8.10 0.18 -1.73
N GLY A 352 -8.46 -1.07 -1.42
CA GLY A 352 -7.54 -2.20 -1.25
C GLY A 352 -7.31 -3.01 -2.53
N GLN A 353 -6.46 -4.04 -2.41
CA GLN A 353 -5.96 -4.85 -3.54
C GLN A 353 -7.06 -5.56 -4.31
N TRP A 354 -8.10 -6.11 -3.66
CA TRP A 354 -9.23 -6.78 -4.33
C TRP A 354 -9.85 -5.90 -5.42
N GLN A 355 -10.09 -4.62 -5.13
CA GLN A 355 -10.67 -3.68 -6.09
C GLN A 355 -9.65 -3.18 -7.13
N MET A 356 -8.35 -3.42 -6.92
CA MET A 356 -7.27 -3.08 -7.85
C MET A 356 -6.78 -4.28 -8.69
N GLN A 357 -7.38 -5.46 -8.56
CA GLN A 357 -7.06 -6.61 -9.43
C GLN A 357 -7.46 -6.28 -10.87
N ASN A 358 -6.57 -6.59 -11.83
CA ASN A 358 -6.70 -6.27 -13.25
C ASN A 358 -6.98 -4.77 -13.52
N VAL A 359 -6.40 -3.91 -12.69
CA VAL A 359 -6.36 -2.46 -12.87
C VAL A 359 -4.91 -2.05 -12.92
N TYR A 360 -4.52 -1.41 -14.01
CA TYR A 360 -3.25 -0.69 -14.09
C TYR A 360 -3.39 0.59 -13.27
N VAL A 361 -2.66 0.67 -12.16
CA VAL A 361 -2.62 1.84 -11.29
C VAL A 361 -1.27 2.51 -11.44
N GLU A 362 -1.28 3.75 -11.92
CA GLU A 362 -0.10 4.57 -12.11
C GLU A 362 -0.05 5.67 -11.04
N TYR A 363 1.13 5.90 -10.47
CA TYR A 363 1.41 6.96 -9.52
C TYR A 363 2.40 7.92 -10.17
N ASP A 364 1.93 9.08 -10.63
CA ASP A 364 2.73 10.12 -11.25
C ASP A 364 3.05 11.21 -10.21
N LEU A 365 4.17 11.00 -9.52
CA LEU A 365 4.63 11.85 -8.43
C LEU A 365 5.10 13.22 -8.93
N ALA A 366 5.62 13.28 -10.16
CA ALA A 366 6.01 14.53 -10.80
C ALA A 366 4.80 15.44 -11.02
N ASN A 367 3.67 14.87 -11.45
CA ASN A 367 2.46 15.64 -11.80
C ASN A 367 1.37 15.63 -10.73
N ASN A 368 1.66 15.12 -9.53
CA ASN A 368 0.69 15.01 -8.43
C ASN A 368 -0.61 14.29 -8.81
N ARG A 369 -0.55 13.15 -9.50
CA ARG A 369 -1.76 12.43 -9.90
C ARG A 369 -1.56 10.93 -9.88
N HIS A 370 -2.67 10.21 -9.82
CA HIS A 370 -2.70 8.79 -10.09
C HIS A 370 -3.67 8.49 -11.24
N GLY A 371 -3.30 7.49 -12.05
CA GLY A 371 -4.12 6.99 -13.14
C GLY A 371 -4.64 5.60 -12.80
N LEU A 372 -5.91 5.32 -13.10
CA LEU A 372 -6.48 3.99 -13.02
C LEU A 372 -7.04 3.60 -14.37
N GLN A 373 -6.67 2.43 -14.87
CA GLN A 373 -7.18 1.89 -16.12
C GLN A 373 -7.40 0.39 -15.98
N PRO A 374 -8.61 -0.14 -16.22
CA PRO A 374 -8.81 -1.58 -16.31
C PRO A 374 -7.90 -2.17 -17.38
N ARG A 375 -7.21 -3.24 -17.01
CA ARG A 375 -6.26 -3.92 -17.89
C ARG A 375 -6.14 -5.37 -17.47
N ASN A 376 -6.09 -6.28 -18.43
CA ASN A 376 -5.71 -7.65 -18.12
C ASN A 376 -4.21 -7.67 -17.72
N CYS A 377 -3.93 -7.86 -16.43
CA CYS A 377 -2.56 -7.86 -15.92
C CYS A 377 -1.84 -9.21 -16.14
N SER A 378 -2.55 -10.27 -16.57
CA SER A 378 -1.95 -11.59 -16.86
C SER A 378 -1.16 -11.57 -18.18
N GLN A 379 -1.60 -10.74 -19.12
CA GLN A 379 -0.91 -10.45 -20.38
C GLN A 379 0.13 -9.38 -20.07
N GLY A 380 1.35 -9.82 -19.72
CA GLY A 380 2.46 -8.94 -19.35
C GLY A 380 2.62 -7.74 -20.29
N SER A 381 3.09 -6.62 -19.75
CA SER A 381 3.33 -5.37 -20.49
C SER A 381 4.36 -5.53 -21.59
#